data_AF-A0A6J1M4J1-F1
#
_entry.id   AF-A0A6J1M4J1-F1
#
_cell.length_a   1.000
_cell.length_b   1.000
_cell.length_c   1.000
_cell.angle_alpha   90.00
_cell.angle_beta   90.00
_cell.angle_gamma   90.00
#
_symmetry.space_group_name_H-M   'P 1'
#
loop_
_entity.id
_entity.type
_entity.pdbx_description
1 polymer ?
#
loop_
_entity_poly.entity_id
_entity_poly.type
_entity_poly.pdbx_seq_one_letter_code
_entity_poly.pdbx_strand_id
1 'polypeptide(L)'
;MAHDREVLRMIWEGQIGICFQADNEEIVGIRPEPFYLMVSRLSYLPLVTDKVRKYFTRYIAAEHQDGAAWFDFNGTPLRLHYPIGVLYDLLHPEEDGTPWCITIHFSKFPEETLVKLNTKELLESHYLACLKEADVLKHRGLVISAMQKKDHNQLWLGLINDKFDQFWAVNRRLMEPYSDQESFKNIPVRFYHDDLAFGLMASACRRRRSCNGCLSI
;
A
#
# COMPACT_ATOMS: atom_id res chain seq x y z
N MET A 1 -26.94 -3.16 11.12
CA MET A 1 -26.36 -1.91 11.64
C MET A 1 -25.30 -2.13 12.72
N ALA A 2 -25.55 -2.83 13.85
CA ALA A 2 -24.53 -3.08 14.87
C ALA A 2 -23.44 -4.08 14.41
N HIS A 3 -23.84 -5.20 13.81
CA HIS A 3 -22.91 -6.19 13.26
C HIS A 3 -22.01 -5.65 12.14
N ASP A 4 -22.53 -4.73 11.32
CA ASP A 4 -21.73 -4.10 10.26
C ASP A 4 -20.59 -3.27 10.87
N ARG A 5 -20.84 -2.57 11.98
CA ARG A 5 -19.80 -1.80 12.68
C ARG A 5 -18.73 -2.69 13.29
N GLU A 6 -19.09 -3.87 13.81
CA GLU A 6 -18.13 -4.86 14.33
C GLU A 6 -17.20 -5.34 13.22
N VAL A 7 -17.74 -5.68 12.04
CA VAL A 7 -16.93 -6.09 10.88
C VAL A 7 -15.99 -4.97 10.44
N LEU A 8 -16.48 -3.73 10.33
CA LEU A 8 -15.63 -2.58 9.99
C LEU A 8 -14.50 -2.37 11.00
N ARG A 9 -14.78 -2.61 12.27
CA ARG A 9 -13.81 -2.48 13.35
C ARG A 9 -12.78 -3.61 13.32
N MET A 10 -13.18 -4.85 13.07
CA MET A 10 -12.27 -5.97 12.87
C MET A 10 -11.32 -5.74 11.68
N ILE A 11 -11.82 -5.20 10.58
CA ILE A 11 -10.99 -4.85 9.41
C ILE A 11 -9.98 -3.75 9.79
N TRP A 12 -10.43 -2.73 10.52
CA TRP A 12 -9.58 -1.61 10.93
C TRP A 12 -8.47 -2.02 11.91
N GLU A 13 -8.82 -2.82 12.91
CA GLU A 13 -7.93 -3.32 13.96
C GLU A 13 -7.03 -4.48 13.48
N GLY A 14 -7.17 -4.92 12.22
CA GLY A 14 -6.34 -5.96 11.64
C GLY A 14 -4.86 -5.57 11.60
N GLN A 15 -4.01 -6.34 12.28
CA GLN A 15 -2.57 -6.11 12.35
C GLN A 15 -1.76 -7.24 11.70
N ILE A 16 -0.54 -6.90 11.28
CA ILE A 16 0.48 -7.83 10.80
C ILE A 16 1.74 -7.61 11.62
N GLY A 17 2.33 -8.71 12.13
CA GLY A 17 3.65 -8.68 12.74
C GLY A 17 4.73 -8.69 11.67
N ILE A 18 5.56 -7.65 11.64
CA ILE A 18 6.67 -7.50 10.70
C ILE A 18 7.99 -7.55 11.46
N CYS A 19 8.94 -8.30 10.92
CA CYS A 19 10.34 -8.33 11.32
C CYS A 19 11.16 -7.57 10.28
N PHE A 20 11.76 -6.45 10.67
CA PHE A 20 12.64 -5.68 9.79
C PHE A 20 14.10 -6.07 10.04
N GLN A 21 14.84 -6.29 8.96
CA GLN A 21 16.27 -6.57 8.97
C GLN A 21 16.97 -5.63 7.98
N ALA A 22 18.15 -5.11 8.30
CA ALA A 22 18.95 -4.41 7.31
C ALA A 22 19.74 -5.41 6.45
N ASP A 23 19.98 -5.06 5.19
CA ASP A 23 20.83 -5.88 4.32
C ASP A 23 22.25 -6.01 4.90
N ASN A 24 22.76 -7.24 4.91
CA ASN A 24 24.07 -7.56 5.47
C ASN A 24 25.21 -6.91 4.69
N GLU A 25 25.01 -6.64 3.39
CA GLU A 25 26.02 -5.96 2.56
C GLU A 25 26.16 -4.47 2.90
N GLU A 26 25.11 -3.85 3.44
CA GLU A 26 25.08 -2.41 3.74
C GLU A 26 25.48 -2.07 5.18
N ILE A 27 25.50 -3.07 6.06
CA ILE A 27 25.82 -2.89 7.48
C ILE A 27 27.34 -2.69 7.67
N VAL A 28 27.68 -1.63 8.40
CA VAL A 28 29.04 -1.34 8.83
C VAL A 28 29.22 -1.73 10.30
N GLY A 29 30.14 -2.66 10.57
CA GLY A 29 30.50 -3.06 11.94
C GLY A 29 29.63 -4.18 12.49
N ILE A 30 28.99 -3.94 13.64
CA ILE A 30 28.21 -4.98 14.34
C ILE A 30 26.84 -5.09 13.70
N ARG A 31 26.41 -6.34 13.43
CA ARG A 31 25.08 -6.63 12.91
C ARG A 31 23.99 -6.15 13.88
N PRO A 32 23.05 -5.28 13.46
CA PRO A 32 21.95 -4.85 14.30
C PRO A 32 20.98 -6.01 14.57
N GLU A 33 20.35 -5.99 15.75
CA GLU A 33 19.25 -6.91 16.03
C GLU A 33 18.04 -6.60 15.14
N PRO A 34 17.25 -7.61 14.73
CA PRO A 34 16.02 -7.39 13.97
C PRO A 34 15.03 -6.51 14.74
N PHE A 35 14.31 -5.67 14.02
CA PHE A 35 13.32 -4.75 14.60
C PHE A 35 11.90 -5.27 14.36
N TYR A 36 11.15 -5.57 15.42
CA TYR A 36 9.79 -6.11 15.32
C TYR A 36 8.74 -5.02 15.52
N LEU A 37 7.68 -5.04 14.71
CA LEU A 37 6.59 -4.07 14.79
C LEU A 37 5.25 -4.71 14.39
N MET A 38 4.21 -4.48 15.20
CA MET A 38 2.83 -4.76 14.83
C MET A 38 2.28 -3.55 14.07
N VAL A 39 1.88 -3.74 12.82
CA VAL A 39 1.41 -2.65 11.95
C VAL A 39 0.00 -2.92 11.44
N SER A 40 -0.80 -1.86 11.26
CA SER A 40 -2.15 -1.98 10.68
C SER A 40 -2.08 -2.40 9.21
N ARG A 41 -2.94 -3.34 8.82
CA ARG A 41 -3.12 -3.80 7.42
C ARG A 41 -3.50 -2.67 6.47
N LEU A 42 -4.22 -1.65 6.96
CA LEU A 42 -4.73 -0.55 6.15
C LEU A 42 -3.70 0.57 5.94
N SER A 43 -2.60 0.55 6.68
CA SER A 43 -1.55 1.57 6.59
C SER A 43 -0.58 1.27 5.44
N TYR A 44 0.39 2.15 5.25
CA TYR A 44 1.43 2.07 4.22
C TYR A 44 2.82 2.01 4.89
N LEU A 45 3.76 1.25 4.30
CA LEU A 45 5.09 1.05 4.88
C LEU A 45 5.82 2.36 5.25
N PRO A 46 5.86 3.40 4.40
CA PRO A 46 6.58 4.64 4.75
C PRO A 46 6.02 5.38 5.97
N LEU A 47 4.76 5.15 6.35
CA LEU A 47 4.13 5.83 7.50
C LEU A 47 4.53 5.20 8.83
N VAL A 48 4.78 3.89 8.83
CA VAL A 48 5.03 3.10 10.05
C VAL A 48 6.52 2.83 10.30
N THR A 49 7.38 3.14 9.33
CA THR A 49 8.81 2.78 9.34
C THR A 49 9.75 3.91 9.75
N ASP A 50 9.26 5.08 10.17
CA ASP A 50 10.10 6.20 10.63
C ASP A 50 11.07 5.77 11.77
N LYS A 51 10.57 4.97 12.72
CA LYS A 51 11.37 4.43 13.84
C LYS A 51 12.36 3.37 13.37
N VAL A 52 11.93 2.51 12.44
CA VAL A 52 12.74 1.43 11.84
C VAL A 52 13.93 2.04 11.11
N ARG A 53 13.68 3.03 10.24
CA ARG A 53 14.73 3.76 9.52
C ARG A 53 15.72 4.37 10.50
N LYS A 54 15.25 5.13 11.49
CA LYS A 54 16.11 5.78 12.50
C LYS A 54 16.98 4.80 13.31
N TYR A 55 16.48 3.60 13.56
CA TYR A 55 17.22 2.54 14.24
C TYR A 55 18.37 2.01 13.35
N PHE A 56 18.05 1.61 12.12
CA PHE A 56 19.03 1.01 11.21
C PHE A 56 20.04 1.99 10.64
N THR A 57 19.70 3.27 10.42
CA THR A 57 20.62 4.31 9.90
C THR A 57 21.93 4.40 10.70
N ARG A 58 21.92 4.06 12.00
CA ARG A 58 23.12 4.08 12.87
C ARG A 58 24.17 3.04 12.49
N TYR A 59 23.77 2.02 11.76
CA TYR A 59 24.61 0.89 11.34
C TYR A 59 25.01 0.97 9.87
N ILE A 60 24.61 2.03 9.16
CA ILE A 60 24.86 2.22 7.74
C ILE A 60 25.95 3.28 7.54
N ALA A 61 26.78 3.11 6.51
CA ALA A 61 27.80 4.07 6.12
C ALA A 61 27.21 5.46 5.89
N ALA A 62 27.91 6.52 6.33
CA ALA A 62 27.42 7.91 6.26
C ALA A 62 26.98 8.34 4.85
N GLU A 63 27.64 7.83 3.82
CA GLU A 63 27.34 8.09 2.40
C GLU A 63 25.95 7.58 1.96
N HIS A 64 25.39 6.61 2.66
CA HIS A 64 24.09 6.00 2.36
C HIS A 64 22.99 6.38 3.37
N GLN A 65 23.32 7.14 4.41
CA GLN A 65 22.35 7.53 5.45
C GLN A 65 21.24 8.46 4.94
N ASP A 66 21.56 9.29 3.93
CA ASP A 66 20.60 10.20 3.28
C ASP A 66 19.85 9.56 2.10
N GLY A 67 20.13 8.27 1.82
CA GLY A 67 19.48 7.52 0.75
C GLY A 67 17.98 7.35 0.97
N ALA A 68 17.24 7.21 -0.14
CA ALA A 68 15.82 6.87 -0.09
C ALA A 68 15.69 5.38 0.29
N ALA A 69 15.27 5.13 1.54
CA ALA A 69 15.09 3.76 2.01
C ALA A 69 13.98 3.04 1.22
N TRP A 70 14.24 1.79 0.86
CA TRP A 70 13.26 0.90 0.23
C TRP A 70 13.25 -0.45 0.93
N PHE A 71 12.22 -1.25 0.64
CA PHE A 71 11.98 -2.52 1.30
C PHE A 71 11.90 -3.63 0.27
N ASP A 72 12.44 -4.80 0.59
CA ASP A 72 12.27 -6.00 -0.20
C ASP A 72 11.75 -7.16 0.64
N PHE A 73 11.14 -8.11 -0.06
CA PHE A 73 10.77 -9.40 0.48
C PHE A 73 11.27 -10.48 -0.48
N ASN A 74 12.18 -11.35 0.00
CA ASN A 74 12.78 -12.43 -0.79
C ASN A 74 13.32 -11.96 -2.17
N GLY A 75 13.98 -10.80 -2.20
CA GLY A 75 14.54 -10.23 -3.44
C GLY A 75 13.51 -9.48 -4.31
N THR A 76 12.26 -9.38 -3.89
CA THR A 76 11.21 -8.62 -4.58
C THR A 76 11.03 -7.24 -3.94
N PRO A 77 11.29 -6.14 -4.68
CA PRO A 77 11.07 -4.78 -4.17
C PRO A 77 9.59 -4.50 -3.87
N LEU A 78 9.29 -4.01 -2.67
CA LEU A 78 7.93 -3.74 -2.21
C LEU A 78 7.41 -2.39 -2.71
N ARG A 79 6.21 -2.41 -3.29
CA ARG A 79 5.53 -1.21 -3.79
C ARG A 79 4.95 -0.39 -2.64
N LEU A 80 5.65 0.68 -2.26
CA LEU A 80 5.33 1.52 -1.09
C LEU A 80 3.94 2.20 -1.11
N HIS A 81 3.33 2.32 -2.29
CA HIS A 81 2.00 2.92 -2.46
C HIS A 81 0.85 1.92 -2.27
N TYR A 82 1.14 0.63 -2.06
CA TYR A 82 0.13 -0.37 -1.74
C TYR A 82 -0.05 -0.47 -0.22
N PRO A 83 -1.29 -0.72 0.27
CA PRO A 83 -1.51 -1.02 1.67
C PRO A 83 -0.71 -2.24 2.12
N ILE A 84 -0.23 -2.22 3.36
CA ILE A 84 0.60 -3.29 3.94
C ILE A 84 -0.12 -4.64 3.88
N GLY A 85 -1.42 -4.67 4.17
CA GLY A 85 -2.22 -5.89 4.10
C GLY A 85 -2.29 -6.47 2.68
N VAL A 86 -2.40 -5.61 1.67
CA VAL A 86 -2.40 -6.05 0.26
C VAL A 86 -1.05 -6.63 -0.13
N LEU A 87 0.06 -6.00 0.28
CA LEU A 87 1.40 -6.52 0.03
C LEU A 87 1.62 -7.88 0.70
N TYR A 88 1.20 -8.01 1.96
CA TYR A 88 1.32 -9.25 2.72
C TYR A 88 0.49 -10.38 2.10
N ASP A 89 -0.77 -10.10 1.75
CA ASP A 89 -1.67 -11.11 1.17
C ASP A 89 -1.24 -11.50 -0.26
N LEU A 90 -0.69 -10.56 -1.04
CA LEU A 90 -0.21 -10.81 -2.41
C LEU A 90 1.05 -11.68 -2.41
N LEU A 91 2.03 -11.37 -1.55
CA LEU A 91 3.31 -12.07 -1.51
C LEU A 91 3.26 -13.37 -0.72
N HIS A 92 2.13 -13.62 -0.05
CA HIS A 92 1.79 -14.84 0.68
C HIS A 92 3.02 -15.54 1.30
N PRO A 93 3.66 -14.94 2.33
CA PRO A 93 4.71 -15.63 3.06
C PRO A 93 4.14 -16.97 3.51
N GLU A 94 4.85 -18.08 3.26
CA GLU A 94 4.39 -19.46 3.54
C GLU A 94 3.69 -19.55 4.92
N GLU A 95 2.66 -20.40 5.05
CA GLU A 95 1.71 -20.40 6.18
C GLU A 95 2.33 -20.42 7.60
N ASP A 96 3.60 -20.81 7.73
CA ASP A 96 4.36 -20.85 8.99
C ASP A 96 5.31 -19.64 9.22
N GLY A 97 5.44 -18.73 8.25
CA GLY A 97 6.46 -17.68 8.19
C GLY A 97 6.13 -16.37 8.91
N THR A 98 5.32 -16.39 9.96
CA THR A 98 5.12 -15.20 10.81
C THR A 98 6.21 -15.11 11.87
N PRO A 99 6.81 -13.93 12.11
CA PRO A 99 6.50 -12.61 11.55
C PRO A 99 7.01 -12.39 10.12
N TRP A 100 6.31 -11.56 9.35
CA TRP A 100 6.69 -11.22 7.97
C TRP A 100 8.05 -10.54 7.94
N CYS A 101 9.07 -11.23 7.43
CA CYS A 101 10.45 -10.75 7.43
C CYS A 101 10.72 -9.88 6.20
N ILE A 102 10.86 -8.57 6.41
CA ILE A 102 11.16 -7.58 5.38
C ILE A 102 12.59 -7.10 5.55
N THR A 103 13.33 -6.98 4.46
CA THR A 103 14.66 -6.39 4.47
C THR A 103 14.59 -4.92 4.04
N ILE A 104 15.26 -4.04 4.79
CA ILE A 104 15.38 -2.60 4.51
C ILE A 104 16.73 -2.33 3.86
N HIS A 105 16.68 -1.56 2.79
CA HIS A 105 17.85 -1.11 2.02
C HIS A 105 17.93 0.41 2.05
N PHE A 106 19.16 0.92 2.08
CA PHE A 106 19.49 2.34 2.08
C PHE A 106 20.23 2.76 0.81
N SER A 107 20.81 1.80 0.07
CA SER A 107 21.49 2.03 -1.20
C SER A 107 20.75 1.36 -2.37
N LYS A 108 21.27 1.51 -3.60
CA LYS A 108 20.80 0.81 -4.82
C LYS A 108 19.27 0.83 -5.03
N PHE A 109 18.63 2.00 -4.88
CA PHE A 109 17.17 2.12 -5.06
C PHE A 109 16.73 1.68 -6.47
N PRO A 110 15.77 0.74 -6.60
CA PRO A 110 15.34 0.23 -7.90
C PRO A 110 14.37 1.21 -8.58
N GLU A 111 14.92 2.22 -9.27
CA GLU A 111 14.14 3.28 -9.94
C GLU A 111 13.25 2.78 -11.09
N GLU A 112 13.59 1.64 -11.68
CA GLU A 112 12.83 1.05 -12.80
C GLU A 112 11.48 0.45 -12.35
N THR A 113 11.38 0.02 -11.09
CA THR A 113 10.21 -0.69 -10.56
C THR A 113 9.50 0.06 -9.45
N LEU A 114 10.21 0.92 -8.70
CA LEU A 114 9.67 1.66 -7.57
C LEU A 114 9.61 3.16 -7.82
N VAL A 115 8.50 3.76 -7.38
CA VAL A 115 8.37 5.21 -7.29
C VAL A 115 8.90 5.68 -5.94
N LYS A 116 9.78 6.68 -5.97
CA LYS A 116 10.31 7.32 -4.76
C LYS A 116 9.19 8.03 -4.00
N LEU A 117 8.76 7.45 -2.87
CA LEU A 117 7.81 8.07 -1.93
C LEU A 117 8.57 8.76 -0.79
N ASN A 118 9.23 9.87 -1.13
CA ASN A 118 10.17 10.54 -0.22
C ASN A 118 9.48 11.39 0.85
N THR A 119 8.20 11.73 0.67
CA THR A 119 7.45 12.61 1.59
C THR A 119 6.09 12.05 1.92
N LYS A 120 5.63 12.33 3.15
CA LYS A 120 4.27 11.98 3.62
C LYS A 120 3.18 12.65 2.76
N GLU A 121 3.47 13.84 2.22
CA GLU A 121 2.57 14.60 1.35
C GLU A 121 2.28 13.89 0.03
N LEU A 122 3.28 13.21 -0.55
CA LEU A 122 3.09 12.46 -1.79
C LEU A 122 2.18 11.25 -1.55
N LEU A 123 2.33 10.59 -0.40
CA LEU A 123 1.48 9.48 0.00
C LEU A 123 0.05 9.94 0.33
N GLU A 124 -0.10 11.08 1.01
CA GLU A 124 -1.41 11.72 1.22
C GLU A 124 -2.10 12.04 -0.11
N SER A 125 -1.34 12.58 -1.06
CA SER A 125 -1.84 12.87 -2.42
C SER A 125 -2.27 11.60 -3.15
N HIS A 126 -1.49 10.51 -3.04
CA HIS A 126 -1.85 9.21 -3.61
C HIS A 126 -3.11 8.62 -2.97
N TYR A 127 -3.21 8.69 -1.64
CA TYR A 127 -4.38 8.26 -0.88
C TYR A 127 -5.64 9.02 -1.34
N LEU A 128 -5.57 10.36 -1.42
CA LEU A 128 -6.70 11.19 -1.89
C LEU A 128 -7.04 10.93 -3.36
N ALA A 129 -6.05 10.65 -4.22
CA ALA A 129 -6.30 10.28 -5.62
C ALA A 129 -7.09 8.97 -5.72
N CYS A 130 -6.72 7.93 -4.95
CA CYS A 130 -7.45 6.68 -4.90
C CYS A 130 -8.89 6.87 -4.37
N LEU A 131 -9.05 7.72 -3.35
CA LEU A 131 -10.37 8.01 -2.78
C LEU A 131 -11.28 8.74 -3.79
N LYS A 132 -10.72 9.69 -4.55
CA LYS A 132 -11.44 10.39 -5.64
C LYS A 132 -11.82 9.44 -6.76
N GLU A 133 -10.93 8.56 -7.19
CA GLU A 133 -11.22 7.55 -8.20
C GLU A 133 -12.37 6.63 -7.76
N ALA A 134 -12.33 6.17 -6.50
CA ALA A 134 -13.40 5.36 -5.93
C ALA A 134 -14.74 6.11 -5.87
N ASP A 135 -14.73 7.41 -5.53
CA ASP A 135 -15.95 8.23 -5.51
C ASP A 135 -16.50 8.53 -6.91
N VAL A 136 -15.63 8.64 -7.93
CA VAL A 136 -16.06 8.74 -9.33
C VAL A 136 -16.83 7.49 -9.75
N LEU A 137 -16.37 6.31 -9.35
CA LEU A 137 -17.07 5.05 -9.64
C LEU A 137 -18.40 4.93 -8.88
N LYS A 138 -18.43 5.30 -7.60
CA LYS A 138 -19.63 5.17 -6.76
C LYS A 138 -20.68 6.25 -7.03
N HIS A 139 -20.26 7.52 -7.04
CA HIS A 139 -21.12 8.71 -7.00
C HIS A 139 -20.78 9.77 -8.07
N ARG A 140 -20.01 9.41 -9.11
CA ARG A 140 -19.53 10.34 -10.14
C ARG A 140 -18.69 11.50 -9.58
N GLY A 141 -18.06 11.31 -8.41
CA GLY A 141 -17.17 12.28 -7.77
C GLY A 141 -17.91 13.40 -7.02
N LEU A 142 -19.24 13.32 -6.89
CA LEU A 142 -20.05 14.38 -6.29
C LEU A 142 -19.81 14.50 -4.78
N VAL A 143 -19.72 13.37 -4.08
CA VAL A 143 -19.63 13.37 -2.61
C VAL A 143 -18.27 13.91 -2.17
N ILE A 144 -17.19 13.42 -2.76
CA ILE A 144 -15.84 13.87 -2.37
C ILE A 144 -15.57 15.33 -2.78
N SER A 145 -16.18 15.79 -3.88
CA SER A 145 -16.06 17.18 -4.33
C SER A 145 -16.87 18.14 -3.46
N ALA A 146 -17.95 17.67 -2.84
CA ALA A 146 -18.74 18.45 -1.88
C ALA A 146 -18.10 18.52 -0.48
N MET A 147 -17.10 17.68 -0.19
CA MET A 147 -16.35 17.71 1.07
C MET A 147 -15.39 18.89 1.13
N GLN A 148 -15.19 19.42 2.34
CA GLN A 148 -14.24 20.51 2.58
C GLN A 148 -12.82 19.94 2.79
N LYS A 149 -11.77 20.78 2.62
CA LYS A 149 -10.38 20.39 2.87
C LYS A 149 -10.17 19.79 4.27
N LYS A 150 -10.90 20.30 5.28
CA LYS A 150 -10.86 19.75 6.66
C LYS A 150 -11.35 18.31 6.73
N ASP A 151 -12.33 17.94 5.90
CA ASP A 151 -12.89 16.59 5.85
C ASP A 151 -11.88 15.63 5.22
N HIS A 152 -11.22 16.06 4.14
CA HIS A 152 -10.12 15.31 3.50
C HIS A 152 -8.96 15.10 4.48
N ASN A 153 -8.54 16.15 5.20
CA ASN A 153 -7.51 16.05 6.22
C ASN A 153 -7.94 15.14 7.37
N GLN A 154 -9.22 15.17 7.78
CA GLN A 154 -9.73 14.31 8.85
C GLN A 154 -9.69 12.83 8.47
N LEU A 155 -10.00 12.49 7.21
CA LEU A 155 -9.86 11.12 6.70
C LEU A 155 -8.40 10.66 6.77
N TRP A 156 -7.48 11.48 6.27
CA TRP A 156 -6.05 11.17 6.31
C TRP A 156 -5.52 11.03 7.75
N LEU A 157 -5.82 12.01 8.62
CA LEU A 157 -5.44 11.99 10.03
C LEU A 157 -6.04 10.81 10.80
N GLY A 158 -7.27 10.42 10.45
CA GLY A 158 -7.92 9.24 11.03
C GLY A 158 -7.16 7.96 10.69
N LEU A 159 -6.71 7.82 9.43
CA LEU A 159 -5.90 6.69 8.98
C LEU A 159 -4.52 6.66 9.64
N ILE A 160 -3.76 7.76 9.58
CA ILE A 160 -2.37 7.76 10.06
C ILE A 160 -2.24 7.62 11.59
N ASN A 161 -3.25 8.07 12.34
CA ASN A 161 -3.26 8.00 13.80
C ASN A 161 -4.06 6.79 14.32
N ASP A 162 -4.51 5.91 13.43
CA ASP A 162 -5.29 4.72 13.78
C ASP A 162 -6.58 5.03 14.57
N LYS A 163 -7.26 6.12 14.22
CA LYS A 163 -8.47 6.60 14.89
C LYS A 163 -9.73 6.25 14.08
N PHE A 164 -10.27 5.07 14.34
CA PHE A 164 -11.48 4.53 13.70
C PHE A 164 -12.65 5.53 13.66
N ASP A 165 -13.07 6.07 14.81
CA ASP A 165 -14.25 6.95 14.87
C ASP A 165 -14.01 8.28 14.14
N GLN A 166 -12.78 8.80 14.17
CA GLN A 166 -12.41 10.02 13.45
C GLN A 166 -12.51 9.82 11.93
N PHE A 167 -12.05 8.67 11.44
CA PHE A 167 -12.11 8.29 10.03
C PHE A 167 -13.56 8.07 9.58
N TRP A 168 -14.31 7.23 10.31
CA TRP A 168 -15.67 6.84 9.93
C TRP A 168 -16.71 7.95 10.07
N ALA A 169 -16.46 8.96 10.91
CA ALA A 169 -17.30 10.16 10.98
C ALA A 169 -17.46 10.85 9.62
N VAL A 170 -16.41 10.81 8.78
CA VAL A 170 -16.42 11.36 7.42
C VAL A 170 -16.66 10.27 6.38
N ASN A 171 -15.99 9.12 6.49
CA ASN A 171 -16.04 8.06 5.47
C ASN A 171 -17.45 7.48 5.27
N ARG A 172 -18.31 7.52 6.28
CA ARG A 172 -19.72 7.11 6.16
C ARG A 172 -20.46 7.81 5.02
N ARG A 173 -20.17 9.10 4.78
CA ARG A 173 -20.76 9.89 3.68
C ARG A 173 -20.38 9.32 2.31
N LEU A 174 -19.19 8.74 2.19
CA LEU A 174 -18.71 8.07 0.97
C LEU A 174 -19.26 6.65 0.83
N MET A 175 -19.98 6.13 1.82
CA MET A 175 -20.56 4.80 1.80
C MET A 175 -22.10 4.82 1.75
N GLU A 176 -22.71 6.01 1.78
CA GLU A 176 -24.14 6.20 1.57
C GLU A 176 -24.46 6.14 0.07
N PRO A 177 -25.48 5.37 -0.36
CA PRO A 177 -25.85 5.30 -1.76
C PRO A 177 -26.44 6.63 -2.25
N TYR A 178 -26.43 6.82 -3.57
CA TYR A 178 -26.99 8.03 -4.18
C TYR A 178 -28.51 7.89 -4.30
N SER A 179 -29.27 8.80 -3.67
CA SER A 179 -30.75 8.88 -3.76
C SER A 179 -31.45 7.59 -3.29
N ASP A 180 -32.64 7.30 -3.82
CA ASP A 180 -33.47 6.13 -3.47
C ASP A 180 -32.90 4.78 -4.01
N GLN A 181 -31.63 4.74 -4.43
CA GLN A 181 -30.99 3.51 -4.88
C GLN A 181 -30.48 2.72 -3.68
N GLU A 182 -30.68 1.40 -3.72
CA GLU A 182 -30.18 0.50 -2.67
C GLU A 182 -28.65 0.26 -2.76
N SER A 183 -27.99 0.67 -3.85
CA SER A 183 -26.57 0.37 -4.10
C SER A 183 -25.81 1.48 -4.83
N PHE A 184 -24.47 1.40 -4.80
CA PHE A 184 -23.61 2.26 -5.63
C PHE A 184 -23.78 1.96 -7.13
N LYS A 185 -23.41 2.94 -7.98
CA LYS A 185 -23.43 2.76 -9.43
C LYS A 185 -22.44 1.67 -9.88
N ASN A 186 -21.18 1.79 -9.46
CA ASN A 186 -20.11 0.82 -9.72
C ASN A 186 -19.36 0.51 -8.41
N ILE A 187 -18.78 -0.69 -8.33
CA ILE A 187 -17.97 -1.11 -7.17
C ILE A 187 -16.48 -0.85 -7.48
N PRO A 188 -15.76 -0.05 -6.66
CA PRO A 188 -14.33 0.18 -6.83
C PRO A 188 -13.54 -1.05 -6.35
N VAL A 189 -13.12 -1.89 -7.28
CA VAL A 189 -12.32 -3.10 -7.00
C VAL A 189 -11.06 -3.10 -7.86
N ARG A 190 -9.94 -3.53 -7.28
CA ARG A 190 -8.68 -3.79 -7.99
C ARG A 190 -8.31 -5.25 -7.79
N PHE A 191 -8.02 -5.94 -8.88
CA PHE A 191 -7.55 -7.33 -8.85
C PHE A 191 -6.03 -7.31 -8.98
N TYR A 192 -5.37 -7.87 -7.99
CA TYR A 192 -3.93 -8.08 -8.00
C TYR A 192 -3.69 -9.55 -8.33
N HIS A 193 -2.84 -9.78 -9.33
CA HIS A 193 -2.38 -11.11 -9.65
C HIS A 193 -0.87 -11.14 -9.48
N ASP A 194 -0.36 -12.30 -9.12
CA ASP A 194 1.03 -12.54 -8.74
C ASP A 194 1.93 -12.60 -9.99
N ASP A 195 1.89 -11.54 -10.79
CA ASP A 195 2.80 -11.34 -11.91
C ASP A 195 4.01 -10.55 -11.41
N LEU A 196 4.75 -11.13 -10.45
CA LEU A 196 6.06 -10.64 -10.02
C LEU A 196 7.14 -10.70 -11.13
N ALA A 197 6.78 -11.15 -12.34
CA ALA A 197 7.65 -11.21 -13.51
C ALA A 197 7.46 -10.07 -14.54
N PHE A 198 6.54 -9.13 -14.35
CA PHE A 198 6.37 -8.00 -15.30
C PHE A 198 7.19 -6.75 -14.92
N GLY A 199 8.49 -6.95 -14.67
CA GLY A 199 9.50 -5.92 -14.91
C GLY A 199 9.97 -5.89 -16.39
N LEU A 200 9.67 -6.93 -17.16
CA LEU A 200 10.14 -7.09 -18.54
C LEU A 200 9.07 -7.78 -19.40
N MET A 201 8.02 -7.06 -19.82
CA MET A 201 7.36 -7.26 -21.12
C MET A 201 6.20 -6.29 -21.30
N ALA A 202 6.44 -5.31 -22.16
CA ALA A 202 5.50 -4.85 -23.16
C ALA A 202 4.12 -4.34 -22.72
N SER A 203 3.96 -3.02 -22.93
CA SER A 203 2.83 -2.47 -23.66
C SER A 203 2.66 -3.17 -25.03
N ALA A 204 2.24 -4.43 -25.03
CA ALA A 204 1.74 -5.10 -26.21
C ALA A 204 0.21 -5.09 -26.09
N CYS A 205 -0.35 -4.01 -26.62
CA CYS A 205 -1.72 -3.96 -27.08
C CYS A 205 -2.03 -5.25 -27.86
N ARG A 206 -2.63 -6.27 -27.22
CA ARG A 206 -3.18 -7.45 -27.89
C ARG A 206 -4.41 -6.99 -28.67
N ARG A 207 -4.19 -6.35 -29.81
CA ARG A 207 -5.12 -6.41 -30.94
C ARG A 207 -5.25 -7.89 -31.30
N ARG A 208 -6.41 -8.47 -31.01
CA ARG A 208 -6.87 -9.71 -31.66
C ARG A 208 -6.77 -9.49 -33.18
N ARG A 209 -5.75 -10.05 -33.82
CA ARG A 209 -5.80 -10.32 -35.25
C ARG A 209 -6.34 -11.74 -35.41
N SER A 210 -7.52 -11.81 -36.03
CA SER A 210 -8.06 -13.01 -36.64
C SER A 210 -7.03 -13.57 -37.62
N CYS A 211 -6.50 -14.76 -37.36
CA CYS A 211 -5.82 -15.57 -38.36
C CYS A 211 -6.87 -16.44 -39.04
N ASN A 212 -7.47 -15.91 -40.10
CA ASN A 212 -8.12 -16.73 -41.13
C ASN A 212 -7.11 -16.98 -42.24
N GLY A 213 -6.88 -18.26 -42.54
CA GLY A 213 -6.37 -18.72 -43.83
C GLY A 213 -4.88 -19.05 -43.88
N CYS A 214 -4.56 -20.34 -43.80
CA CYS A 214 -3.76 -21.00 -44.83
C CYS A 214 -4.13 -22.49 -44.86
N LEU A 215 -4.71 -22.90 -45.99
CA LEU A 215 -4.91 -24.28 -46.43
C LEU A 215 -3.58 -25.03 -46.50
N SER A 216 -3.61 -26.35 -46.28
CA SER A 216 -3.23 -27.39 -47.26
C SER A 216 -3.20 -28.76 -46.56
N ILE A 217 -4.20 -29.62 -46.80
CA ILE A 217 -4.19 -30.80 -47.71
C ILE A 217 -5.65 -31.05 -48.08
#